data_AF-A0A2G5KJ70-F1
#
_entry.id   AF-A0A2G5KJ70-F1
#
_cell.length_a   1.000
_cell.length_b   1.000
_cell.length_c   1.000
_cell.angle_alpha   90.00
_cell.angle_beta   90.00
_cell.angle_gamma   90.00
#
_symmetry.space_group_name_H-M   'P 1'
#
loop_
_entity.id
_entity.type
_entity.pdbx_description
1 polymer ?
#
loop_
_entity_poly.entity_id
_entity_poly.type
_entity_poly.pdbx_seq_one_letter_code
_entity_poly.pdbx_strand_id
1 'polypeptide(L)' 'MEKQYCKVGSVTPIAAKADAITMLEYQYRNFLDKASNMKYSDTKLGEFFEQKAKKIQKALDSLV' A
#
# COMPACT_ATOMS: atom_id res chain seq x y z
N MET A 1 -0.37 -41.49 13.60
CA MET A 1 -0.28 -40.50 12.50
C MET A 1 -0.78 -39.17 13.04
N GLU A 2 0.11 -38.19 13.22
CA GLU A 2 -0.29 -36.84 13.62
C GLU A 2 -0.83 -36.08 12.41
N LYS A 3 -2.04 -35.54 12.52
CA LYS A 3 -2.64 -34.74 11.45
C LYS A 3 -1.97 -33.36 11.45
N GLN A 4 -0.93 -33.17 10.63
CA GLN A 4 -0.39 -31.84 10.36
C GLN A 4 -1.34 -31.09 9.43
N TYR A 5 -2.16 -30.21 10.01
CA TYR A 5 -2.96 -29.27 9.25
C TYR A 5 -2.04 -28.13 8.79
N CYS A 6 -1.74 -28.06 7.50
CA CYS A 6 -1.15 -26.87 6.91
C CYS A 6 -2.08 -25.69 7.21
N LYS A 7 -1.63 -24.71 8.01
CA LYS A 7 -2.35 -23.46 8.25
C LYS A 7 -2.33 -22.60 6.98
N VAL A 8 -3.08 -23.00 5.97
CA VAL A 8 -3.36 -22.17 4.80
C VAL A 8 -4.49 -21.23 5.20
N GLY A 9 -4.16 -19.97 5.51
CA GLY A 9 -5.16 -18.91 5.68
C GLY A 9 -5.26 -18.22 7.04
N SER A 10 -4.19 -18.11 7.84
CA SER A 10 -4.22 -17.11 8.93
C SER A 10 -4.04 -15.72 8.35
N VAL A 11 -5.14 -14.99 8.15
CA VAL A 11 -5.10 -13.54 7.89
C VAL A 11 -4.74 -12.88 9.21
N THR A 12 -3.57 -12.24 9.30
CA THR A 12 -3.23 -11.38 10.43
C THR A 12 -4.10 -10.14 10.32
N PRO A 13 -5.05 -9.91 11.24
CA PRO A 13 -5.80 -8.65 11.25
C PRO A 13 -4.78 -7.53 11.44
N ILE A 14 -4.86 -6.47 10.64
CA ILE A 14 -4.09 -5.24 10.90
C ILE A 14 -4.49 -4.77 12.29
N ALA A 15 -3.61 -4.96 13.26
CA ALA A 15 -3.89 -4.67 14.66
C ALA A 15 -3.96 -3.15 14.83
N ALA A 16 -5.11 -2.63 15.25
CA ALA A 16 -5.34 -1.22 15.55
C ALA A 16 -5.24 -0.21 14.37
N LYS A 17 -6.07 0.83 14.43
CA LYS A 17 -6.18 1.89 13.40
C LYS A 17 -4.86 2.62 13.12
N ALA A 18 -3.98 2.73 14.11
CA ALA A 18 -2.67 3.36 13.97
C ALA A 18 -1.75 2.60 12.99
N ASP A 19 -1.82 1.27 12.97
CA ASP A 19 -1.05 0.43 12.04
C ASP A 19 -1.57 0.61 10.60
N ALA A 20 -2.88 0.81 10.44
CA ALA A 20 -3.49 1.08 9.14
C ALA A 20 -3.09 2.44 8.56
N ILE A 21 -3.06 3.50 9.38
CA ILE A 21 -2.61 4.84 8.95
C ILE A 21 -1.13 4.79 8.55
N THR A 22 -0.28 4.22 9.41
CA THR A 22 1.16 4.07 9.12
C THR A 22 1.41 3.28 7.83
N MET A 23 0.62 2.23 7.59
CA MET A 23 0.70 1.45 6.35
C MET A 23 0.27 2.26 5.13
N LEU A 24 -0.80 3.05 5.22
CA LEU A 24 -1.24 3.93 4.13
C LEU A 24 -0.20 5.02 3.82
N GLU A 25 0.41 5.64 4.83
CA GLU A 25 1.50 6.62 4.65
C GLU A 25 2.72 5.98 3.97
N TYR A 26 3.10 4.78 4.40
CA TYR A 26 4.19 4.03 3.77
C TYR A 26 3.88 3.73 2.30
N GLN A 27 2.65 3.29 1.99
CA GLN A 27 2.24 3.05 0.61
C GLN A 27 2.24 4.32 -0.22
N TYR A 28 1.72 5.43 0.31
CA TYR A 28 1.72 6.73 -0.35
C TYR A 28 3.13 7.14 -0.77
N ARG A 29 4.10 7.10 0.16
CA ARG A 29 5.50 7.42 -0.12
C ARG A 29 6.11 6.52 -1.20
N ASN A 30 5.85 5.21 -1.14
CA ASN A 30 6.35 4.27 -2.14
C ASN A 30 5.80 4.54 -3.54
N PHE A 31 4.53 4.93 -3.65
CA PHE A 31 3.95 5.26 -4.95
C PHE A 31 4.53 6.56 -5.52
N LEU A 32 4.80 7.57 -4.70
CA LEU A 32 5.49 8.79 -5.14
C LEU A 32 6.93 8.52 -5.60
N ASP A 33 7.66 7.68 -4.86
CA ASP A 33 9.02 7.31 -5.24
C ASP A 33 9.04 6.56 -6.58
N LYS A 34 8.15 5.57 -6.74
CA LYS A 34 7.98 4.85 -8.01
C LYS A 34 7.56 5.75 -9.16
N ALA A 35 6.63 6.68 -8.94
CA ALA A 35 6.24 7.66 -9.95
C ALA A 35 7.44 8.51 -10.42
N SER A 36 8.24 8.98 -9.46
CA SER A 36 9.43 9.81 -9.73
C SER A 36 10.49 9.03 -10.51
N ASN A 37 10.73 7.77 -10.13
CA ASN A 37 11.69 6.88 -10.79
C ASN A 37 11.26 6.50 -12.22
N MET A 38 9.94 6.45 -12.49
CA MET A 38 9.41 6.09 -13.81
C MET A 38 9.17 7.29 -14.72
N LYS A 39 9.25 8.52 -14.21
CA LYS A 39 8.92 9.76 -14.94
C LYS A 39 9.63 9.91 -16.29
N TYR A 40 10.87 9.41 -16.40
CA TYR A 40 11.70 9.53 -17.59
C TYR A 40 11.88 8.22 -18.36
N SER A 41 11.44 7.08 -17.82
CA SER A 41 11.58 5.75 -18.44
C SER A 41 10.27 5.20 -19.00
N ASP A 42 9.17 5.36 -18.27
CA ASP A 42 7.82 4.96 -18.67
C ASP A 42 6.79 5.92 -18.09
N THR A 43 6.43 6.93 -18.88
CA THR A 43 5.50 7.99 -18.46
C THR A 43 4.12 7.45 -18.08
N LYS A 44 3.62 6.41 -18.76
CA LYS A 44 2.30 5.82 -18.44
C LYS A 44 2.33 5.11 -17.09
N LEU A 45 3.42 4.40 -16.81
CA LEU A 45 3.60 3.73 -15.54
C LEU A 45 3.83 4.75 -14.40
N GLY A 46 4.55 5.84 -14.68
CA GLY A 46 4.70 6.99 -13.77
C GLY A 46 3.35 7.61 -13.40
N GLU A 47 2.54 7.96 -14.39
CA GLU A 47 1.19 8.51 -14.21
C GLU A 47 0.28 7.56 -13.42
N PHE A 48 0.36 6.26 -13.68
CA PHE A 48 -0.38 5.26 -12.92
C PHE A 48 -0.01 5.30 -11.42
N PHE A 49 1.28 5.34 -11.09
CA PHE A 49 1.72 5.43 -9.70
C PHE A 49 1.32 6.75 -9.04
N GLU A 50 1.37 7.87 -9.76
CA GLU A 50 0.85 9.16 -9.25
C GLU A 50 -0.65 9.08 -8.93
N GLN A 51 -1.45 8.48 -9.82
CA GLN A 51 -2.88 8.31 -9.58
C GLN A 51 -3.16 7.43 -8.36
N LYS A 52 -2.35 6.39 -8.12
CA LYS A 52 -2.44 5.55 -6.92
C LYS A 52 -2.08 6.33 -5.66
N ALA A 53 -1.00 7.12 -5.68
CA ALA A 53 -0.62 7.99 -4.58
C ALA A 53 -1.75 8.98 -4.23
N LYS A 54 -2.34 9.65 -5.22
CA LYS A 54 -3.47 10.59 -5.02
C LYS A 54 -4.69 9.92 -4.36
N LYS A 55 -4.99 8.67 -4.70
CA LYS A 55 -6.10 7.92 -4.07
C LYS A 55 -5.84 7.65 -2.60
N ILE A 56 -4.60 7.28 -2.26
CA ILE A 56 -4.21 7.02 -0.87
C ILE A 56 -4.18 8.31 -0.07
N GLN A 57 -3.68 9.41 -0.64
CA GLN A 57 -3.72 10.73 -0.01
C GLN A 57 -5.16 11.11 0.39
N LYS A 58 -6.13 10.99 -0.53
CA LYS A 58 -7.54 11.24 -0.22
C LYS A 58 -8.08 10.33 0.88
N ALA A 59 -7.62 9.08 0.96
CA ALA A 59 -8.01 8.16 2.02
C ALA A 59 -7.43 8.62 3.37
N LEU A 60 -6.15 9.01 3.42
CA LEU A 60 -5.50 9.58 4.60
C LEU A 60 -6.19 10.87 5.07
N ASP A 61 -6.51 11.79 4.15
CA ASP A 61 -7.22 13.03 4.45
C ASP A 61 -8.63 12.80 5.04
N SER A 62 -9.24 11.64 4.78
CA SER A 62 -10.54 11.26 5.35
C SER A 62 -10.44 10.60 6.74
N LEU A 63 -9.23 10.26 7.17
CA LEU A 63 -8.94 9.58 8.44
C LEU A 63 -8.35 10.52 9.52
N VAL A 64 -7.94 11.73 9.13
CA VAL A 64 -7.40 12.79 9.99
C VAL A 64 -8.44 13.89 10.16
#